data_AF-A0A7Z9M3X2-F1
#
_entry.id   AF-A0A7Z9M3X2-F1
#
_cell.length_a   1.000
_cell.length_b   1.000
_cell.length_c   1.000
_cell.angle_alpha   90.00
_cell.angle_beta   90.00
_cell.angle_gamma   90.00
#
_symmetry.space_group_name_H-M   'P 1'
#
loop_
_entity.id
_entity.type
_entity.pdbx_description
1 polymer ?
#
loop_
_entity_poly.entity_id
_entity_poly.type
_entity_poly.pdbx_seq_one_letter_code
_entity_poly.pdbx_strand_id
1 'polypeptide(L)'
;MAEADFKPIKKVSVEKMEVKPNLDLEESYKDFDWESLYKQLDWLPGGGLNKAHEAIDRHANGDRRDKIAMIWEGKNGEREDYTFGDMKR
;
A
#
# COMPACT_ATOMS: atom_id res chain seq x y z
N MET A 1 -18.26 21.77 22.17
CA MET A 1 -17.89 20.40 21.71
C MET A 1 -17.63 19.61 22.98
N ALA A 2 -18.36 18.51 23.21
CA ALA A 2 -18.18 17.72 24.43
C ALA A 2 -16.76 17.15 24.46
N GLU A 3 -16.02 17.42 25.53
CA GLU A 3 -14.74 16.76 25.81
C GLU A 3 -15.04 15.28 26.11
N ALA A 4 -14.86 14.42 25.12
CA ALA A 4 -14.98 12.99 25.36
C ALA A 4 -13.71 12.48 26.04
N ASP A 5 -13.83 12.17 27.33
CA ASP A 5 -12.77 11.54 28.13
C ASP A 5 -12.69 10.03 27.81
N PHE A 6 -11.97 9.70 26.74
CA PHE A 6 -11.68 8.31 26.40
C PHE A 6 -10.43 7.84 27.13
N LYS A 7 -10.56 6.79 27.94
CA LYS A 7 -9.41 6.13 28.56
C LYS A 7 -8.53 5.49 27.47
N PRO A 8 -7.22 5.81 27.39
CA PRO A 8 -6.33 5.20 26.41
C PRO A 8 -6.24 3.67 26.56
N ILE A 9 -6.41 2.94 25.46
CA ILE A 9 -6.22 1.49 25.43
C ILE A 9 -4.72 1.22 25.39
N LYS A 10 -4.15 0.71 26.49
CA LYS A 10 -2.75 0.28 26.54
C LYS A 10 -2.63 -1.11 25.93
N LYS A 11 -1.83 -1.23 24.86
CA LYS A 11 -1.46 -2.52 24.29
C LYS A 11 -0.37 -3.16 25.14
N VAL A 12 -0.43 -4.49 25.30
CA VAL A 12 0.67 -5.24 25.91
C VAL A 12 1.87 -5.25 24.96
N SER A 13 3.07 -5.41 25.50
CA SER A 13 4.28 -5.54 24.68
C SER A 13 4.22 -6.81 23.82
N VAL A 14 4.94 -6.83 22.70
CA VAL A 14 4.89 -7.94 21.73
C VAL A 14 5.28 -9.27 22.38
N GLU A 15 6.19 -9.25 23.34
CA GLU A 15 6.64 -10.44 24.08
C GLU A 15 5.53 -11.06 24.95
N LYS A 16 4.52 -10.26 25.31
CA LYS A 16 3.37 -10.65 26.14
C LYS A 16 2.11 -10.94 25.31
N MET A 17 2.19 -10.86 23.98
CA MET A 17 1.07 -11.23 23.12
C MET A 17 0.99 -12.75 22.98
N GLU A 18 -0.21 -13.31 23.14
CA GLU A 18 -0.48 -14.74 22.95
C GLU A 18 -0.15 -15.20 21.52
N VAL A 19 -0.50 -14.37 20.54
CA VAL A 19 -0.12 -14.54 19.14
C VAL A 19 0.92 -13.50 18.79
N LYS A 20 2.12 -13.94 18.43
CA LYS A 20 3.17 -13.04 17.95
C LYS A 20 2.81 -12.54 16.55
N PRO A 21 2.83 -11.21 16.32
CA PRO A 21 2.71 -10.66 14.98
C PRO A 21 3.79 -11.23 14.06
N ASN A 22 3.44 -11.55 12.82
CA ASN A 22 4.41 -11.88 11.77
C ASN A 22 5.04 -10.59 11.21
N LEU A 23 5.65 -9.80 12.10
CA LEU A 23 6.28 -8.53 11.80
C LEU A 23 7.54 -8.39 12.65
N ASP A 24 8.68 -8.20 12.00
CA ASP A 24 9.89 -7.76 12.68
C ASP A 24 9.90 -6.22 12.72
N LEU A 25 9.44 -5.69 13.85
CA LEU A 25 9.09 -4.29 13.96
C LEU A 25 10.32 -3.38 13.90
N GLU A 26 11.37 -3.68 14.67
CA GLU A 26 12.58 -2.86 14.73
C GLU A 26 13.36 -2.90 13.41
N GLU A 27 13.55 -4.10 12.85
CA GLU A 27 14.22 -4.29 11.56
C GLU A 27 13.48 -3.55 10.42
N SER A 28 12.15 -3.41 10.50
CA SER A 28 11.36 -2.78 9.42
C SER A 28 11.61 -1.28 9.24
N TYR A 29 12.15 -0.57 10.25
CA TYR A 29 12.36 0.89 10.18
C TYR A 29 13.72 1.38 10.64
N LYS A 30 14.54 0.57 11.33
CA LYS A 30 15.83 1.03 11.88
C LYS A 30 16.76 1.63 10.82
N ASP A 31 16.71 1.11 9.59
CA ASP A 31 17.54 1.53 8.45
C ASP A 31 16.74 2.33 7.41
N PHE A 32 15.57 2.86 7.79
CA PHE A 32 14.74 3.65 6.89
C PHE A 32 15.43 4.95 6.47
N ASP A 33 15.43 5.22 5.17
CA ASP A 33 15.98 6.44 4.58
C ASP A 33 15.13 6.87 3.36
N TRP A 34 14.87 8.18 3.27
CA TRP A 34 14.03 8.76 2.23
C TRP A 34 14.66 8.64 0.84
N GLU A 35 15.98 8.80 0.72
CA GLU A 35 16.68 8.69 -0.56
C GLU A 35 16.55 7.28 -1.15
N SER A 36 16.61 6.27 -0.28
CA SER A 36 16.40 4.86 -0.66
C SER A 36 14.98 4.58 -1.11
N LEU A 37 13.98 5.25 -0.54
CA LEU A 37 12.58 5.16 -0.99
C LEU A 37 12.38 5.85 -2.33
N TYR A 38 12.95 7.04 -2.55
CA TYR A 38 12.82 7.76 -3.81
C TYR A 38 13.40 6.99 -5.01
N LYS A 39 14.41 6.14 -4.79
CA LYS A 39 14.97 5.24 -5.80
C LYS A 39 14.00 4.11 -6.23
N GLN A 40 12.92 3.87 -5.49
CA GLN A 40 11.92 2.85 -5.83
C GLN A 40 10.79 3.39 -6.71
N LEU A 41 10.68 4.72 -6.86
CA LEU A 41 9.74 5.36 -7.77
C LEU A 41 10.28 5.30 -9.20
N ASP A 42 9.39 5.17 -10.17
CA ASP A 42 9.75 5.12 -11.60
C ASP A 42 10.07 6.53 -12.13
N TRP A 43 9.37 7.54 -11.60
CA TRP A 43 9.38 8.93 -12.04
C TRP A 43 8.93 9.12 -13.50
N LEU A 44 8.54 10.34 -13.84
CA LEU A 44 8.33 10.74 -15.22
C LEU A 44 9.64 11.24 -15.84
N PRO A 45 9.79 11.19 -17.18
CA PRO A 45 10.89 11.82 -17.88
C PRO A 45 11.05 13.30 -17.45
N GLY A 46 12.27 13.69 -17.10
CA GLY A 46 12.56 15.03 -16.59
C GLY A 46 12.33 15.22 -15.08
N GLY A 47 12.05 14.15 -14.32
CA GLY A 47 11.98 14.17 -12.85
C GLY A 47 10.63 14.56 -12.27
N GLY A 48 9.56 14.53 -13.09
CA GLY A 48 8.20 14.76 -12.60
C GLY A 48 7.67 13.58 -11.79
N LEU A 49 6.79 13.86 -10.82
CA LEU A 49 6.08 12.82 -10.06
C LEU A 49 4.59 12.82 -10.43
N ASN A 50 4.06 11.68 -10.83
CA ASN A 50 2.64 11.50 -11.10
C ASN A 50 2.09 10.27 -10.38
N LYS A 51 1.02 10.48 -9.60
CA LYS A 51 0.43 9.42 -8.77
C LYS A 51 -0.21 8.30 -9.60
N ALA A 52 -0.88 8.62 -10.70
CA ALA A 52 -1.48 7.60 -11.57
C ALA A 52 -0.40 6.75 -12.23
N HIS A 53 0.69 7.39 -12.69
CA HIS A 53 1.83 6.69 -13.29
C HIS A 53 2.47 5.67 -12.32
N GLU A 54 2.77 6.11 -11.09
CA GLU A 54 3.36 5.25 -10.07
C GLU A 54 2.40 4.15 -9.58
N ALA A 55 1.10 4.43 -9.57
CA ALA A 55 0.11 3.45 -9.09
C ALA A 55 -0.30 2.45 -10.17
N ILE A 56 -0.39 2.86 -11.43
CA ILE A 56 -0.97 2.07 -12.54
C ILE A 56 0.02 1.90 -13.69
N ASP A 57 0.42 2.97 -14.37
CA ASP A 57 1.13 2.90 -15.65
C ASP A 57 2.44 2.11 -15.57
N ARG A 58 3.27 2.36 -14.55
CA ARG A 58 4.55 1.64 -14.40
C ARG A 58 4.36 0.13 -14.27
N HIS A 59 3.24 -0.31 -13.68
CA HIS A 59 2.91 -1.73 -13.53
C HIS A 59 2.28 -2.29 -14.81
N ALA A 60 1.40 -1.53 -15.45
CA ALA A 60 0.76 -1.89 -16.70
C ALA A 60 1.73 -2.01 -17.89
N ASN A 61 2.84 -1.27 -17.83
CA ASN A 61 3.90 -1.27 -18.86
C ASN A 61 5.00 -2.31 -18.62
N GLY A 62 4.99 -3.00 -17.47
CA GLY A 62 5.99 -4.02 -17.12
C GLY A 62 5.40 -5.42 -16.97
N ASP A 63 6.14 -6.29 -16.28
CA ASP A 63 5.78 -7.71 -16.11
C ASP A 63 4.50 -7.95 -15.30
N ARG A 64 3.95 -6.90 -14.67
CA ARG A 64 2.72 -6.97 -13.87
C ARG A 64 1.48 -6.60 -14.65
N ARG A 65 1.57 -6.39 -15.96
CA ARG A 65 0.44 -5.99 -16.82
C ARG A 65 -0.82 -6.82 -16.55
N ASP A 66 -0.68 -8.15 -16.52
CA ASP A 66 -1.81 -9.08 -16.39
C ASP A 66 -2.15 -9.42 -14.93
N LYS A 67 -1.48 -8.80 -13.96
CA LYS A 67 -1.80 -8.97 -12.53
C LYS A 67 -3.07 -8.18 -12.20
N ILE A 68 -4.01 -8.81 -11.50
CA ILE A 68 -5.20 -8.14 -10.94
C ILE A 68 -4.77 -7.01 -10.01
N ALA A 69 -5.20 -5.79 -10.34
CA ALA A 69 -4.96 -4.55 -9.61
C ALA A 69 -6.18 -4.15 -8.77
N MET A 70 -7.39 -4.41 -9.28
CA MET A 70 -8.64 -4.11 -8.58
C MET A 70 -9.64 -5.25 -8.77
N ILE A 71 -10.32 -5.61 -7.68
CA ILE A 71 -11.52 -6.43 -7.69
C ILE A 71 -12.64 -5.50 -7.28
N TRP A 72 -13.59 -5.29 -8.19
CA TRP A 72 -14.81 -4.53 -7.92
C TRP A 72 -15.96 -5.50 -7.64
N GLU A 73 -16.68 -5.26 -6.55
CA GLU A 73 -17.84 -6.05 -6.13
C GLU A 73 -19.05 -5.11 -6.05
N GLY A 74 -20.06 -5.42 -6.85
CA GLY A 74 -21.32 -4.71 -6.92
C GLY A 74 -22.25 -5.08 -5.77
N LYS A 75 -23.22 -4.19 -5.51
CA LYS A 75 -24.18 -4.37 -4.40
C LYS A 75 -25.05 -5.62 -4.53
N ASN A 76 -25.22 -6.17 -5.75
CA ASN A 76 -26.02 -7.38 -5.98
C ASN A 76 -25.14 -8.61 -6.23
N GLY A 77 -23.84 -8.55 -5.89
CA GLY A 77 -22.88 -9.64 -6.10
C GLY A 77 -22.32 -9.70 -7.51
N GLU A 78 -22.45 -8.64 -8.31
CA GLU A 78 -21.67 -8.51 -9.53
C GLU A 78 -20.18 -8.43 -9.19
N ARG A 79 -19.32 -9.03 -10.00
CA ARG A 79 -17.87 -8.96 -9.79
C ARG A 79 -17.16 -8.66 -11.08
N GLU A 80 -16.22 -7.72 -11.00
CA GLU A 80 -15.35 -7.35 -12.10
C GLU A 80 -13.90 -7.32 -11.60
N ASP A 81 -13.02 -8.04 -12.31
CA ASP A 81 -11.59 -8.08 -12.00
C ASP A 81 -10.85 -7.27 -13.08
N TYR A 82 -10.06 -6.31 -12.64
CA TYR A 82 -9.30 -5.41 -13.51
C TYR A 82 -7.81 -5.63 -13.30
N THR A 83 -7.09 -6.00 -14.37
CA THR A 83 -5.63 -6.02 -14.34
C THR A 83 -5.05 -4.61 -14.43
N PHE A 84 -3.76 -4.44 -14.11
CA PHE A 84 -3.09 -3.15 -14.38
C PHE A 84 -3.20 -2.74 -15.85
N GLY A 85 -3.12 -3.72 -16.76
CA GLY A 85 -3.28 -3.52 -18.20
C GLY A 85 -4.69 -3.11 -18.63
N ASP A 86 -5.73 -3.48 -17.87
CA ASP A 86 -7.11 -3.05 -18.12
C ASP A 86 -7.34 -1.63 -17.59
N MET A 87 -6.83 -1.32 -16.39
CA MET A 87 -7.01 0.00 -15.75
C MET A 87 -6.34 1.15 -16.49
N LYS A 88 -5.30 0.87 -17.30
CA LYS A 88 -4.61 1.89 -18.08
C LYS A 88 -5.38 2.31 -19.35
N ARG A 89 -6.29 1.47 -19.85
CA ARG A 89 -6.99 1.68 -21.13
C ARG A 89 -8.06 2.77 -21.01
#